data_AF-A0A3Q9W435-F1
#
_entry.id   AF-A0A3Q9W435-F1
#
_cell.length_a   1.000
_cell.length_b   1.000
_cell.length_c   1.000
_cell.angle_alpha   90.00
_cell.angle_beta   90.00
_cell.angle_gamma   90.00
#
_symmetry.space_group_name_H-M   'P 1'
#
loop_
_entity.id
_entity.type
_entity.pdbx_description
1 polymer ?
#
loop_
_entity_poly.entity_id
_entity_poly.type
_entity_poly.pdbx_seq_one_letter_code
_entity_poly.pdbx_strand_id
1 'polypeptide(L)'
;MLVRLNLENFLLVDSNWEFSREFAAHLKAQRPDVPSELLIAGDNTKQMLKMMFQEQVKDYCYCDFANEISVSELASYLHEHHKVRGVLIYAIDYHLADETQRFIFNSLHRQRITVEQTARGYVYHPLRDPFNNNHLTCHSTVSATTQDTVIDFAQHHTDKAE
;
A
#
# COMPACT_ATOMS: atom_id res chain seq x y z
N MET A 1 15.35 -7.07 -25.69
CA MET A 1 14.23 -6.11 -25.65
C MET A 1 13.81 -5.98 -24.19
N LEU A 2 14.22 -4.91 -23.50
CA LEU A 2 13.83 -4.67 -22.10
C LEU A 2 12.33 -4.36 -22.09
N VAL A 3 11.53 -5.27 -21.54
CA VAL A 3 10.10 -5.01 -21.29
C VAL A 3 10.06 -3.81 -20.33
N ARG A 4 9.59 -2.65 -20.82
CA ARG A 4 9.35 -1.49 -19.95
C ARG A 4 8.18 -1.84 -19.05
N LEU A 5 8.43 -1.95 -17.75
CA LEU A 5 7.35 -2.16 -16.78
C LEU A 5 6.46 -0.92 -16.79
N ASN A 6 5.16 -1.11 -17.04
CA ASN A 6 4.19 -0.04 -16.85
C ASN A 6 3.76 -0.01 -15.39
N LEU A 7 4.15 1.06 -14.68
CA LEU A 7 3.88 1.29 -13.26
C LEU A 7 2.73 2.28 -13.02
N GLU A 8 1.87 2.51 -14.03
CA GLU A 8 0.68 3.33 -13.87
C GLU A 8 -0.26 2.76 -12.81
N ASN A 9 -0.69 3.62 -11.87
CA ASN A 9 -1.54 3.26 -10.73
C ASN A 9 -0.98 2.13 -9.87
N PHE A 10 0.35 2.06 -9.73
CA PHE A 10 0.97 1.27 -8.67
C PHE A 10 1.05 2.09 -7.39
N LEU A 11 0.92 1.41 -6.26
CA LEU A 11 1.18 1.97 -4.93
C LEU A 11 2.61 1.63 -4.51
N LEU A 12 3.42 2.66 -4.27
CA LEU A 12 4.70 2.53 -3.58
C LEU A 12 4.47 2.55 -2.06
N VAL A 13 4.90 1.50 -1.38
CA VAL A 13 4.95 1.43 0.08
C VAL A 13 6.20 2.18 0.55
N ASP A 14 6.01 3.31 1.23
CA ASP A 14 7.09 4.12 1.79
C ASP A 14 7.53 3.59 3.15
N SER A 15 8.26 2.47 3.13
CA SER A 15 8.96 1.91 4.30
C SER A 15 10.35 2.52 4.50
N ASN A 16 10.90 3.17 3.46
CA ASN A 16 12.18 3.86 3.49
C ASN A 16 12.13 5.10 2.60
N TRP A 17 12.11 6.27 3.25
CA TRP A 17 11.90 7.55 2.57
C TRP A 17 13.01 7.91 1.57
N GLU A 18 14.27 7.53 1.84
CA GLU A 18 15.40 7.83 0.96
C GLU A 18 15.24 7.07 -0.34
N PHE A 19 14.95 5.77 -0.22
CA PHE A 19 14.67 4.91 -1.35
C PHE A 19 13.46 5.42 -2.15
N SER A 20 12.33 5.68 -1.49
CA SER A 20 11.09 6.09 -2.16
C SER A 20 11.28 7.36 -2.97
N ARG A 21 11.98 8.35 -2.40
CA ARG A 21 12.30 9.61 -3.07
C ARG A 21 13.17 9.39 -4.29
N GLU A 22 14.27 8.64 -4.16
CA GLU A 22 15.19 8.38 -5.27
C GLU A 22 14.51 7.60 -6.39
N PHE A 23 13.70 6.61 -6.03
CA PHE A 23 12.96 5.79 -6.98
C PHE A 23 11.91 6.61 -7.74
N ALA A 24 11.10 7.41 -7.05
CA ALA A 24 10.11 8.27 -7.70
C ALA A 24 10.76 9.31 -8.62
N ALA A 25 11.87 9.93 -8.18
CA ALA A 25 12.66 10.84 -9.01
C ALA A 25 13.23 10.14 -10.26
N HIS A 26 13.74 8.92 -10.10
CA HIS A 26 14.23 8.11 -11.22
C HIS A 26 13.13 7.82 -12.25
N LEU A 27 11.94 7.42 -11.80
CA LEU A 27 10.81 7.17 -12.69
C LEU A 27 10.38 8.43 -13.45
N LYS A 28 10.30 9.58 -12.76
CA LYS A 28 9.97 10.88 -13.40
C LYS A 28 11.04 11.28 -14.42
N ALA A 29 12.33 11.07 -14.11
CA ALA A 29 13.41 11.37 -15.04
C ALA A 29 13.37 10.55 -16.34
N GLN A 30 12.77 9.35 -16.32
CA GLN A 30 12.57 8.55 -17.54
C GLN A 30 11.46 9.11 -18.45
N ARG A 31 10.52 9.89 -17.90
CA ARG A 31 9.41 10.53 -18.64
C ARG A 31 9.15 11.95 -18.09
N PRO A 32 10.07 12.92 -18.33
CA PRO A 32 9.98 14.25 -17.71
C PRO A 32 8.67 14.98 -18.03
N ASP A 33 8.18 14.84 -19.27
CA ASP A 33 7.02 15.56 -19.79
C ASP A 33 5.67 14.89 -19.47
N VAL A 34 5.69 13.73 -18.80
CA VAL A 34 4.47 12.98 -18.44
C VAL A 34 4.29 13.06 -16.92
N PRO A 35 3.10 13.44 -16.42
CA PRO A 35 2.80 13.32 -15.00
C PRO A 35 2.97 11.87 -14.52
N SER A 36 3.52 11.70 -13.32
CA SER A 36 3.61 10.37 -12.72
C SER A 36 2.21 9.85 -12.38
N GLU A 37 1.95 8.58 -12.66
CA GLU A 37 0.73 7.86 -12.21
C GLU A 37 1.03 6.97 -10.98
N LEU A 38 2.20 7.15 -10.35
CA LEU A 38 2.60 6.42 -9.15
C LEU A 38 1.87 7.00 -7.94
N LEU A 39 1.27 6.13 -7.13
CA LEU A 39 0.72 6.48 -5.81
C LEU A 39 1.76 6.14 -4.76
N ILE A 40 1.76 6.85 -3.64
CA ILE A 40 2.62 6.52 -2.49
C ILE A 40 1.84 6.54 -1.18
N ALA A 41 2.15 5.62 -0.28
CA ALA A 41 1.63 5.65 1.08
C ALA A 41 2.71 5.36 2.11
N GLY A 42 2.61 6.02 3.27
CA GLY A 42 3.53 5.88 4.40
C GLY A 42 3.25 6.91 5.49
N ASP A 43 4.11 7.00 6.49
CA ASP A 43 3.93 7.89 7.64
C ASP A 43 4.60 9.27 7.44
N ASN A 44 5.52 9.40 6.48
CA ASN A 44 6.29 10.61 6.20
C ASN A 44 5.58 11.58 5.25
N THR A 45 4.41 12.07 5.66
CA THR A 45 3.53 12.95 4.86
C THR A 45 4.24 14.17 4.26
N LYS A 46 5.17 14.79 5.00
CA LYS A 46 5.92 15.97 4.53
C LYS A 46 6.73 15.66 3.27
N GLN A 47 7.41 14.51 3.23
CA GLN A 47 8.21 14.12 2.07
C GLN A 47 7.32 13.66 0.91
N MET A 48 6.25 12.93 1.20
CA MET A 48 5.31 12.51 0.15
C MET A 48 4.61 13.69 -0.53
N LEU A 49 4.18 14.69 0.24
CA LEU A 49 3.62 15.93 -0.30
C LEU A 49 4.64 16.67 -1.18
N LYS A 50 5.92 16.70 -0.78
CA LYS A 50 6.99 17.27 -1.60
C LYS A 50 7.14 16.54 -2.94
N MET A 51 7.08 15.21 -2.94
CA MET A 51 7.13 14.42 -4.17
C MET A 51 5.93 14.69 -5.09
N MET A 52 4.73 14.87 -4.52
CA MET A 52 3.54 15.26 -5.29
C MET A 52 3.70 16.63 -5.95
N PHE A 53 4.21 17.63 -5.21
CA PHE A 53 4.51 18.96 -5.78
C PHE A 53 5.59 18.92 -6.88
N GLN A 54 6.48 17.94 -6.81
CA GLN A 54 7.51 17.69 -7.84
C GLN A 54 7.00 16.81 -9.00
N GLU A 55 5.69 16.49 -9.02
CA GLU A 55 5.04 15.60 -9.98
C GLU A 55 5.67 14.20 -10.07
N GLN A 56 6.38 13.76 -9.02
CA GLN A 56 7.04 12.46 -8.95
C GLN A 56 6.05 11.35 -8.59
N VAL A 57 4.95 11.72 -7.92
CA VAL A 57 3.80 10.87 -7.60
C VAL A 57 2.52 11.62 -7.96
N LYS A 58 1.47 10.87 -8.29
CA LYS A 58 0.13 11.40 -8.61
C LYS A 58 -0.60 11.85 -7.37
N ASP A 59 -0.50 11.06 -6.31
CA ASP A 59 -1.21 11.23 -5.06
C ASP A 59 -0.41 10.57 -3.93
N TYR A 60 -0.72 10.97 -2.69
CA TYR A 60 -0.13 10.39 -1.49
C TYR A 60 -1.17 10.12 -0.41
N CYS A 61 -0.94 9.09 0.39
CA CYS A 61 -1.80 8.73 1.50
C CYS A 61 -0.98 8.54 2.77
N TYR A 62 -1.45 9.07 3.89
CA TYR A 62 -0.90 8.67 5.17
C TYR A 62 -1.25 7.20 5.44
N CYS A 63 -0.26 6.41 5.85
CA CYS A 63 -0.47 5.06 6.35
C CYS A 63 0.66 4.67 7.30
N ASP A 64 0.30 4.27 8.51
CA ASP A 64 1.20 3.54 9.40
C ASP A 64 1.08 2.04 9.11
N PHE A 65 2.05 1.47 8.40
CA PHE A 65 2.04 0.04 8.05
C PHE A 65 2.30 -0.90 9.24
N ALA A 66 2.55 -0.37 10.44
CA ALA A 66 2.52 -1.17 11.67
C ALA A 66 1.11 -1.23 12.30
N ASN A 67 0.15 -0.46 11.78
CA ASN A 67 -1.20 -0.34 12.32
C ASN A 67 -2.25 -0.84 11.31
N GLU A 68 -2.87 -1.98 11.61
CA GLU A 68 -3.87 -2.62 10.76
C GLU A 68 -5.08 -1.71 10.43
N ILE A 69 -5.51 -0.88 11.37
CA ILE A 69 -6.61 0.08 11.14
C ILE A 69 -6.19 1.09 10.08
N SER A 70 -4.97 1.64 10.19
CA SER A 70 -4.44 2.59 9.21
C SER A 70 -4.31 1.97 7.82
N VAL A 71 -3.93 0.69 7.74
CA VAL A 71 -3.87 -0.04 6.47
C VAL A 71 -5.27 -0.31 5.91
N SER A 72 -6.26 -0.62 6.74
CA SER A 72 -7.65 -0.81 6.31
C SER A 72 -8.28 0.48 5.77
N GLU A 73 -7.98 1.63 6.39
CA GLU A 73 -8.42 2.94 5.89
C GLU A 73 -7.75 3.27 4.56
N LEU A 74 -6.43 3.02 4.43
CA LEU A 74 -5.71 3.14 3.17
C LEU A 74 -6.35 2.27 2.08
N ALA A 75 -6.63 1.00 2.38
CA ALA A 75 -7.22 0.06 1.42
C ALA A 75 -8.60 0.55 0.92
N SER A 76 -9.43 1.06 1.82
CA SER A 76 -10.75 1.62 1.49
C SER A 76 -10.63 2.86 0.61
N TYR A 77 -9.78 3.82 1.00
CA TYR A 77 -9.52 5.03 0.23
C TYR A 77 -8.99 4.71 -1.16
N LEU A 78 -8.00 3.82 -1.26
CA LEU A 78 -7.45 3.38 -2.54
C LEU A 78 -8.53 2.72 -3.38
N HIS A 79 -9.34 1.81 -2.83
CA HIS A 79 -10.41 1.16 -3.58
C HIS A 79 -11.41 2.17 -4.18
N GLU A 80 -11.82 3.16 -3.39
CA GLU A 80 -12.83 4.15 -3.78
C GLU A 80 -12.30 5.17 -4.81
N HIS A 81 -11.04 5.60 -4.68
CA HIS A 81 -10.51 6.72 -5.45
C HIS A 81 -9.48 6.32 -6.50
N HIS A 82 -8.83 5.17 -6.33
CA HIS A 82 -7.67 4.76 -7.11
C HIS A 82 -7.82 3.32 -7.63
N LYS A 83 -7.79 3.13 -8.95
CA LYS A 83 -7.77 1.77 -9.53
C LYS A 83 -6.37 1.16 -9.45
N VAL A 84 -5.93 0.83 -8.23
CA VAL A 84 -4.58 0.30 -7.98
C VAL A 84 -4.37 -1.01 -8.74
N ARG A 85 -3.25 -1.11 -9.45
CA ARG A 85 -2.89 -2.25 -10.30
C ARG A 85 -1.83 -3.16 -9.68
N GLY A 86 -1.16 -2.70 -8.64
CA GLY A 86 -0.08 -3.42 -7.99
C GLY A 86 0.57 -2.60 -6.89
N VAL A 87 1.38 -3.27 -6.08
CA VAL A 87 2.19 -2.64 -5.04
C VAL A 87 3.68 -2.84 -5.32
N LEU A 88 4.45 -1.80 -5.01
CA LEU A 88 5.91 -1.76 -5.06
C LEU A 88 6.42 -1.66 -3.63
N ILE A 89 7.38 -2.52 -3.28
CA ILE A 89 7.95 -2.58 -1.93
C ILE A 89 9.48 -2.58 -2.08
N TYR A 90 10.18 -1.85 -1.24
CA TYR A 90 11.64 -1.92 -1.25
C TYR A 90 12.09 -3.33 -0.86
N ALA A 91 12.99 -3.95 -1.64
CA ALA A 91 13.37 -5.34 -1.46
C ALA A 91 13.98 -5.61 -0.08
N ILE A 92 14.84 -4.72 0.42
CA ILE A 92 15.48 -4.88 1.73
C ILE A 92 14.42 -4.86 2.83
N ASP A 93 13.51 -3.87 2.80
CA ASP A 93 12.46 -3.74 3.82
C ASP A 93 11.52 -4.94 3.81
N TYR A 94 11.15 -5.44 2.62
CA TYR A 94 10.35 -6.66 2.53
C TYR A 94 11.05 -7.86 3.15
N HIS A 95 12.36 -8.01 2.96
CA HIS A 95 13.14 -9.13 3.49
C HIS A 95 13.39 -9.04 5.01
N LEU A 96 13.53 -7.83 5.54
CA LEU A 96 13.70 -7.58 6.97
C LEU A 96 12.39 -7.54 7.75
N ALA A 97 11.24 -7.41 7.06
CA ALA A 97 9.92 -7.42 7.67
C ALA A 97 9.69 -8.66 8.54
N ASP A 98 9.10 -8.43 9.72
CA ASP A 98 8.61 -9.50 10.57
C ASP A 98 7.35 -10.16 9.99
N GLU A 99 6.80 -11.16 10.68
CA GLU A 99 5.63 -11.90 10.22
C GLU A 99 4.40 -10.99 10.05
N THR A 100 4.21 -10.03 10.94
CA THR A 100 3.07 -9.10 10.93
C THR A 100 3.17 -8.13 9.74
N GLN A 101 4.32 -7.50 9.56
CA GLN A 101 4.56 -6.60 8.43
C GLN A 101 4.49 -7.34 7.10
N ARG A 102 5.06 -8.56 7.03
CA ARG A 102 4.99 -9.38 5.83
C ARG A 102 3.57 -9.84 5.53
N PHE A 103 2.77 -10.13 6.57
CA PHE A 103 1.34 -10.40 6.40
C PHE A 103 0.62 -9.21 5.76
N ILE A 104 0.83 -8.01 6.30
CA ILE A 104 0.26 -6.75 5.77
C ILE A 104 0.67 -6.55 4.30
N PHE A 105 1.98 -6.60 3.99
CA PHE A 105 2.47 -6.44 2.62
C PHE A 105 1.89 -7.48 1.65
N ASN A 106 1.74 -8.72 2.11
CA ASN A 106 1.13 -9.80 1.34
C ASN A 106 -0.40 -9.70 1.26
N SER A 107 -1.04 -8.78 1.97
CA SER A 107 -2.48 -8.49 1.89
C SER A 107 -2.83 -7.31 1.01
N LEU A 108 -1.92 -6.37 0.75
CA LEU A 108 -2.27 -5.13 0.05
C LEU A 108 -2.84 -5.35 -1.35
N HIS A 109 -2.20 -6.19 -2.16
CA HIS A 109 -2.63 -6.46 -3.53
C HIS A 109 -2.09 -7.81 -4.02
N ARG A 110 -2.76 -8.46 -4.99
CA ARG A 110 -2.30 -9.74 -5.56
C ARG A 110 -1.03 -9.60 -6.39
N GLN A 111 -0.94 -8.54 -7.19
CA GLN A 111 0.25 -8.18 -7.93
C GLN A 111 1.17 -7.36 -7.02
N ARG A 112 2.29 -7.95 -6.61
CA ARG A 112 3.30 -7.33 -5.75
C ARG A 112 4.68 -7.50 -6.36
N ILE A 113 5.49 -6.45 -6.27
CA ILE A 113 6.83 -6.42 -6.85
C ILE A 113 7.76 -5.82 -5.81
N THR A 114 8.83 -6.53 -5.46
CA THR A 114 9.95 -5.91 -4.76
C THR A 114 10.85 -5.19 -5.74
N VAL A 115 11.38 -4.05 -5.31
CA VAL A 115 12.28 -3.21 -6.10
C VAL A 115 13.63 -3.18 -5.39
N GLU A 116 14.67 -3.57 -6.12
CA GLU A 116 16.07 -3.52 -5.65
C GLU A 116 16.78 -2.36 -6.33
N GLN A 117 17.49 -1.53 -5.55
CA GLN A 117 18.38 -0.50 -6.08
C GLN A 117 19.77 -1.11 -6.30
N THR A 118 20.29 -0.94 -7.52
CA THR A 118 21.61 -1.43 -7.93
C THR A 118 22.45 -0.28 -8.48
N ALA A 119 23.74 -0.50 -8.67
CA ALA A 119 24.64 0.48 -9.30
C ALA A 119 24.21 0.89 -10.74
N ARG A 120 23.33 0.11 -11.39
CA ARG A 120 22.86 0.36 -12.77
C ARG A 120 21.41 0.85 -12.84
N GLY A 121 20.78 1.16 -11.71
CA GLY A 121 19.36 1.52 -11.63
C GLY A 121 18.57 0.51 -10.82
N TYR A 122 17.34 0.21 -11.22
CA TYR A 122 16.42 -0.62 -10.44
C TYR A 122 16.10 -1.95 -11.09
N VAL A 123 16.01 -2.99 -10.28
CA VAL A 123 15.59 -4.34 -10.67
C VAL A 123 14.27 -4.67 -9.99
N TYR A 124 13.38 -5.34 -10.73
CA TYR A 124 12.02 -5.64 -10.30
C TYR A 124 11.84 -7.14 -10.14
N HIS A 125 11.38 -7.58 -8.96
CA HIS A 125 11.15 -8.98 -8.65
C HIS A 125 9.69 -9.19 -8.24
N PRO A 126 8.89 -9.91 -9.05
CA PRO A 126 7.55 -10.31 -8.63
C PRO A 126 7.62 -11.18 -7.39
N LEU A 127 6.85 -10.83 -6.36
CA LEU A 127 6.73 -11.67 -5.17
C LEU A 127 5.85 -12.90 -5.48
N ARG A 128 6.28 -14.05 -4.98
CA ARG A 128 5.58 -15.35 -5.16
C ARG A 128 4.93 -15.86 -3.89
N ASP A 129 5.15 -15.18 -2.77
CA ASP A 129 4.50 -15.47 -1.50
C ASP A 129 2.97 -15.47 -1.66
N PRO A 130 2.23 -16.30 -0.90
CA PRO A 130 0.77 -16.33 -0.97
C PRO A 130 0.16 -14.95 -0.79
N PHE A 131 -0.90 -14.66 -1.56
CA PHE A 131 -1.71 -13.46 -1.38
C PHE A 131 -2.76 -13.68 -0.30
N ASN A 132 -2.77 -12.79 0.70
CA ASN A 132 -3.69 -12.82 1.82
C ASN A 132 -4.89 -11.91 1.51
N ASN A 133 -5.90 -12.44 0.83
CA ASN A 133 -7.10 -11.67 0.50
C ASN A 133 -7.96 -11.43 1.75
N ASN A 134 -7.97 -10.20 2.25
CA ASN A 134 -8.71 -9.75 3.43
C ASN A 134 -9.10 -8.26 3.33
N HIS A 135 -9.54 -7.66 4.43
CA HIS A 135 -9.96 -6.26 4.51
C HIS A 135 -8.84 -5.22 4.26
N LEU A 136 -7.58 -5.63 4.18
CA LEU A 136 -6.43 -4.78 3.85
C LEU A 136 -6.16 -4.69 2.33
N THR A 137 -7.00 -5.34 1.52
CA THR A 137 -6.81 -5.42 0.06
C THR A 137 -7.28 -4.14 -0.62
N CYS A 138 -6.40 -3.48 -1.38
CA CYS A 138 -6.75 -2.25 -2.12
C CYS A 138 -7.57 -2.47 -3.42
N HIS A 139 -7.95 -3.72 -3.70
CA HIS A 139 -8.76 -4.14 -4.84
C HIS A 139 -9.82 -5.19 -4.46
N SER A 140 -10.48 -5.03 -3.31
CA SER A 140 -11.59 -5.91 -2.94
C SER A 140 -12.89 -5.45 -3.60
N THR A 141 -13.66 -6.36 -4.19
CA THR A 141 -15.10 -6.15 -4.45
C THR A 141 -15.93 -6.30 -3.19
N VAL A 142 -15.28 -6.54 -2.05
CA VAL A 142 -15.93 -6.55 -0.73
C VAL A 142 -16.19 -5.09 -0.37
N SER A 143 -17.33 -4.58 -0.81
CA SER A 143 -17.96 -3.45 -0.14
C SER A 143 -17.92 -3.75 1.35
N ALA A 144 -17.40 -2.82 2.14
CA ALA A 144 -17.58 -2.82 3.59
C ALA A 144 -19.08 -2.64 3.89
N THR A 145 -19.86 -3.71 3.72
CA THR A 145 -21.27 -3.87 4.12
C THR A 145 -21.78 -5.25 3.71
N THR A 146 -21.42 -6.28 4.47
CA THR A 146 -22.33 -7.41 4.70
C THR A 146 -22.03 -8.11 6.02
N GLN A 147 -22.80 -7.74 7.05
CA GLN A 147 -23.27 -8.59 8.16
C GLN A 147 -22.24 -9.45 8.91
N ASP A 148 -21.63 -8.89 9.94
CA ASP A 148 -21.44 -9.62 11.21
C ASP A 148 -22.61 -9.27 12.13
N THR A 149 -23.71 -10.00 11.98
CA THR A 149 -24.85 -9.94 12.89
C THR A 149 -24.54 -10.73 14.16
N VAL A 150 -24.99 -10.15 15.28
CA VAL A 150 -25.24 -10.71 16.62
C VAL A 150 -24.13 -10.48 17.65
N ILE A 151 -24.09 -9.26 18.20
CA ILE A 151 -23.87 -9.10 19.65
C ILE A 151 -25.26 -9.06 20.29
N ASP A 152 -25.60 -10.20 20.88
CA ASP A 152 -26.73 -10.41 21.76
C ASP A 152 -26.57 -9.50 22.98
N PHE A 153 -27.33 -8.41 23.05
CA PHE A 153 -27.52 -7.70 24.31
C PHE A 153 -28.38 -8.58 25.20
N ALA A 154 -27.70 -9.44 25.95
CA ALA A 154 -28.29 -10.27 26.98
C ALA A 154 -29.26 -9.44 27.83
N GLN A 155 -30.47 -9.96 27.92
CA GLN A 155 -31.52 -9.55 28.82
C GLN A 155 -30.96 -9.45 30.25
N HIS A 156 -31.04 -8.26 30.85
CA HIS A 156 -31.12 -8.14 32.30
C HIS A 156 -32.55 -7.75 32.66
N HIS A 157 -33.42 -8.76 32.74
CA HIS A 157 -34.60 -8.67 33.60
C HIS A 157 -34.13 -8.90 35.04
N THR A 158 -34.21 -7.80 35.81
CA THR A 158 -34.59 -7.68 37.23
C THR A 158 -34.43 -8.90 38.13
N ASP A 159 -33.76 -8.67 39.27
CA ASP A 159 -34.25 -9.16 40.56
C ASP A 159 -34.25 -8.05 41.61
N LYS A 160 -35.40 -7.89 42.27
CA LYS A 160 -35.54 -7.25 43.58
C LYS A 160 -35.34 -8.34 44.64
N ALA A 161 -34.57 -8.06 45.69
CA ALA A 161 -34.93 -8.30 47.11
C ALA A 161 -33.68 -8.22 48.01
N GLU A 162 -33.61 -7.20 48.87
CA GLU A 162 -33.68 -7.31 50.35
C GLU A 162 -33.94 -5.92 50.96
#